data_AF-A0A670HP05-F1
#
_entry.id   AF-A0A670HP05-F1
#
_cell.length_a   1.000
_cell.length_b   1.000
_cell.length_c   1.000
_cell.angle_alpha   90.00
_cell.angle_beta   90.00
_cell.angle_gamma   90.00
#
_symmetry.space_group_name_H-M   'P 1'
#
loop_
_entity.id
_entity.type
_entity.pdbx_description
1 polymer ?
#
loop_
_entity_poly.entity_id
_entity_poly.type
_entity_poly.pdbx_seq_one_letter_code
_entity_poly.pdbx_strand_id
1 'polypeptide(L)'
;MAVVSPRTLLFVAGESGHPLCFQVQFECGEALPHNLKWKIIYVSSAESEEYDQVLDSVLVGPVPAGRHMFVFENSAPNPDLIPESDAVGLTVILITCTYLGQEFIRIGYCVNNEYMDPELRENPPLKPDFSHLQRNIQPQSHPFPHQLGWS
;
A
#
# COMPACT_ATOMS: atom_id res chain seq x y z
N MET A 1 10.25 -23.53 -2.56
CA MET A 1 10.46 -22.49 -1.51
C MET A 1 10.40 -21.14 -2.22
N ALA A 2 9.71 -20.12 -1.69
CA ALA A 2 9.68 -18.82 -2.36
C ALA A 2 11.09 -18.20 -2.30
N VAL A 3 11.65 -17.82 -3.46
CA VAL A 3 13.01 -17.24 -3.54
C VAL A 3 13.07 -15.88 -2.85
N VAL A 4 11.94 -15.17 -2.76
CA VAL A 4 11.85 -13.88 -2.09
C VAL A 4 10.79 -13.96 -1.00
N SER A 5 11.13 -13.51 0.20
CA SER A 5 10.23 -13.49 1.36
C SER A 5 10.21 -12.10 1.99
N PRO A 6 9.02 -11.49 2.23
CA PRO A 6 8.95 -10.26 2.99
C PRO A 6 9.28 -10.55 4.46
N ARG A 7 10.13 -9.71 5.06
CA ARG A 7 10.59 -9.85 6.45
C ARG A 7 9.85 -8.89 7.38
N THR A 8 9.79 -7.62 7.02
CA THR A 8 9.13 -6.58 7.82
C THR A 8 8.71 -5.45 6.91
N LEU A 9 7.50 -4.93 7.15
CA LEU A 9 7.03 -3.74 6.47
C LEU A 9 6.50 -2.76 7.52
N LEU A 10 7.19 -1.62 7.64
CA LEU A 10 6.92 -0.62 8.66
C LEU A 10 6.29 0.61 8.01
N PHE A 11 5.13 1.01 8.51
CA PHE A 11 4.58 2.34 8.25
C PHE A 11 5.31 3.34 9.14
N VAL A 12 5.91 4.36 8.52
CA VAL A 12 6.78 5.30 9.23
C VAL A 12 6.01 6.55 9.66
N ALA A 13 5.14 7.11 8.81
CA ALA A 13 4.25 8.24 9.11
C ALA A 13 3.35 8.58 7.91
N GLY A 14 2.30 9.37 8.18
CA GLY A 14 1.44 9.99 7.16
C GLY A 14 0.16 10.56 7.78
N GLU A 15 0.09 11.88 7.92
CA GLU A 15 -1.16 12.61 8.18
C GLU A 15 -1.98 12.74 6.89
N SER A 16 -3.25 13.15 6.97
CA SER A 16 -4.04 13.43 5.77
C SER A 16 -3.39 14.56 4.97
N GLY A 17 -3.18 14.35 3.67
CA GLY A 17 -2.45 15.29 2.80
C GLY A 17 -0.93 15.15 2.79
N HIS A 18 -0.34 14.28 3.62
CA HIS A 18 1.11 14.03 3.63
C HIS A 18 1.49 12.72 2.91
N PRO A 19 2.72 12.63 2.36
CA PRO A 19 3.28 11.41 1.80
C PRO A 19 3.14 10.24 2.78
N LEU A 20 2.75 9.08 2.25
CA LEU A 20 2.86 7.86 3.03
C LEU A 20 4.29 7.36 2.91
N CYS A 21 4.88 6.90 4.01
CA CYS A 21 6.22 6.34 3.99
C CYS A 21 6.18 4.88 4.43
N PHE A 22 6.55 3.99 3.53
CA PHE A 22 6.62 2.55 3.79
C PHE A 22 8.06 2.06 3.63
N GLN A 23 8.58 1.45 4.67
CA GLN A 23 9.88 0.78 4.63
C GLN A 23 9.66 -0.71 4.36
N VAL A 24 10.18 -1.19 3.24
CA VAL A 24 10.10 -2.60 2.82
C VAL A 24 11.40 -3.30 3.16
N GLN A 25 11.33 -4.38 3.93
CA GLN A 25 12.43 -5.31 4.15
C GLN A 25 12.07 -6.68 3.59
N PHE A 26 12.94 -7.25 2.76
CA PHE A 26 12.74 -8.56 2.17
C PHE A 26 14.06 -9.35 2.12
N GLU A 27 13.95 -10.66 2.02
CA GLU A 27 15.09 -11.56 1.91
C GLU A 27 14.97 -12.39 0.63
N CYS A 28 16.08 -12.47 -0.08
CA CYS A 28 16.25 -13.24 -1.30
C CYS A 28 17.11 -14.47 -0.99
N GLY A 29 16.57 -15.67 -1.15
CA GLY A 29 17.29 -16.93 -0.90
C GLY A 29 18.40 -17.18 -1.93
N GLU A 30 18.20 -16.74 -3.16
CA GLU A 30 19.15 -16.89 -4.27
C GLU A 30 19.22 -15.58 -5.07
N ALA A 31 20.27 -15.39 -5.87
CA ALA A 31 20.40 -14.18 -6.68
C ALA A 31 19.38 -14.19 -7.83
N LEU A 32 18.63 -13.10 -7.99
CA LEU A 32 17.69 -12.91 -9.09
C LEU A 32 18.36 -12.14 -10.23
N PRO A 33 18.38 -12.70 -11.45
CA PRO A 33 18.96 -12.03 -12.61
C PRO A 33 18.11 -10.87 -13.15
N HIS A 34 16.81 -10.84 -12.82
CA HIS A 34 15.88 -9.81 -13.27
C HIS A 34 15.37 -8.94 -12.11
N ASN A 35 14.82 -7.78 -12.45
CA ASN A 35 14.33 -6.83 -11.47
C ASN A 35 13.00 -7.30 -10.86
N LEU A 36 12.87 -7.09 -9.55
CA LEU A 36 11.60 -7.08 -8.87
C LEU A 36 10.90 -5.75 -9.15
N LYS A 37 9.60 -5.78 -9.42
CA LYS A 37 8.76 -4.59 -9.51
C LYS A 37 7.89 -4.51 -8.27
N TRP A 38 8.18 -3.54 -7.43
CA TRP A 38 7.36 -3.20 -6.27
C TRP A 38 6.40 -2.07 -6.64
N LYS A 39 5.18 -2.13 -6.12
CA LYS A 39 4.18 -1.06 -6.22
C LYS A 39 3.52 -0.84 -4.89
N ILE A 40 3.13 0.40 -4.63
CA ILE A 40 2.18 0.76 -3.61
C ILE A 40 0.91 1.31 -4.29
N ILE A 41 -0.23 0.80 -3.87
CA ILE A 41 -1.53 1.04 -4.49
C ILE A 41 -2.50 1.45 -3.39
N TYR A 42 -3.20 2.56 -3.59
CA TYR A 42 -4.31 2.97 -2.75
C TYR A 42 -5.61 2.52 -3.41
N VAL A 43 -6.37 1.69 -2.71
CA VAL A 43 -7.69 1.28 -3.18
C VAL A 43 -8.65 2.44 -2.92
N SER A 44 -9.18 3.04 -3.98
CA SER A 44 -10.05 4.22 -3.83
C SER A 44 -11.53 3.86 -3.70
N SER A 45 -11.91 2.66 -4.13
CA SER A 45 -13.26 2.13 -3.94
C SER A 45 -13.20 0.62 -3.72
N ALA A 46 -14.03 0.11 -2.81
CA ALA A 46 -14.13 -1.34 -2.60
C ALA A 46 -14.85 -2.05 -3.77
N GLU A 47 -15.57 -1.30 -4.61
CA GLU A 47 -16.42 -1.85 -5.66
C GLU A 47 -15.73 -1.98 -7.01
N SER A 48 -14.64 -1.22 -7.23
CA SER A 48 -13.96 -1.18 -8.53
C SER A 48 -12.48 -0.85 -8.41
N GLU A 49 -11.65 -1.70 -9.02
CA GLU A 49 -10.20 -1.49 -9.19
C GLU A 49 -9.88 -0.37 -10.20
N GLU A 50 -10.88 0.15 -10.95
CA GLU A 50 -10.65 1.25 -11.90
C GLU A 50 -10.25 2.55 -11.22
N TYR A 51 -10.61 2.70 -9.94
CA TYR A 51 -10.23 3.84 -9.12
C TYR A 51 -8.90 3.63 -8.41
N ASP A 52 -8.29 2.45 -8.48
CA ASP A 52 -7.04 2.16 -7.77
C ASP A 52 -5.91 3.07 -8.25
N GLN A 53 -5.28 3.74 -7.29
CA GLN A 53 -4.23 4.69 -7.55
C GLN A 53 -2.88 4.06 -7.22
N VAL A 54 -2.04 3.86 -8.23
CA VAL A 54 -0.63 3.49 -8.01
C VAL A 54 0.10 4.73 -7.48
N LEU A 55 0.41 4.74 -6.19
CA LEU A 55 1.07 5.89 -5.54
C LEU A 55 2.55 5.98 -5.92
N ASP A 56 3.21 4.83 -6.09
CA ASP A 56 4.60 4.73 -6.53
C ASP A 56 4.91 3.31 -7.05
N SER A 57 5.95 3.20 -7.89
CA SER A 57 6.48 1.94 -8.39
C SER A 57 8.00 1.98 -8.50
N VAL A 58 8.65 1.01 -7.85
CA VAL A 58 10.11 0.90 -7.80
C VAL A 58 10.56 -0.40 -8.44
N LEU A 59 11.59 -0.33 -9.27
CA LEU A 59 12.31 -1.49 -9.79
C LEU A 59 13.55 -1.74 -8.94
N VAL A 60 13.66 -2.94 -8.38
CA VAL A 60 14.80 -3.35 -7.55
C VAL A 60 15.50 -4.51 -8.24
N GLY A 61 16.69 -4.26 -8.78
CA GLY A 61 17.54 -5.33 -9.29
C GLY A 61 18.73 -4.86 -10.12
N PRO A 62 19.65 -5.79 -10.49
CA PRO A 62 19.64 -7.22 -10.14
C PRO A 62 19.75 -7.45 -8.62
N VAL A 63 19.12 -8.50 -8.08
CA VAL A 63 18.97 -8.69 -6.62
C VAL A 63 19.87 -9.83 -6.14
N PRO A 64 20.96 -9.58 -5.39
CA PRO A 64 21.78 -10.63 -4.80
C PRO A 64 21.02 -11.45 -3.75
N ALA A 65 21.51 -12.66 -3.45
CA ALA A 65 21.03 -13.39 -2.28
C ALA A 65 21.35 -12.60 -0.99
N GLY A 66 20.45 -12.65 -0.02
CA GLY A 66 20.57 -11.94 1.27
C GLY A 66 19.39 -11.04 1.57
N ARG A 67 19.57 -10.16 2.56
CA ARG A 67 18.53 -9.25 3.07
C ARG A 67 18.68 -7.88 2.45
N HIS A 68 17.55 -7.31 2.06
CA HIS A 68 17.46 -6.03 1.37
C HIS A 68 16.41 -5.15 2.03
N MET A 69 16.59 -3.85 1.89
CA MET A 69 15.72 -2.84 2.46
C MET A 69 15.68 -1.60 1.59
N PHE A 70 14.49 -1.05 1.39
CA PHE A 70 14.29 0.25 0.75
C PHE A 70 13.06 0.94 1.34
N VAL A 71 12.90 2.22 1.03
CA VAL A 71 11.76 3.04 1.45
C VAL A 71 11.02 3.51 0.20
N PHE A 72 9.70 3.45 0.23
CA PHE A 72 8.85 4.14 -0.74
C PHE A 72 8.74 5.61 -0.36
N GLU A 73 9.05 6.49 -1.31
CA GLU A 73 8.89 7.93 -1.19
C GLU A 73 7.66 8.37 -2.02
N ASN A 74 6.49 7.87 -1.64
CA ASN A 74 5.29 8.01 -2.47
C ASN A 74 4.47 9.26 -2.13
N SER A 75 3.78 9.80 -3.14
CA SER A 75 2.78 10.86 -2.91
C SER A 75 1.53 10.31 -2.22
N ALA A 76 0.75 11.20 -1.61
CA ALA A 76 -0.60 10.87 -1.16
C ALA A 76 -1.51 10.50 -2.36
N PRO A 77 -2.58 9.70 -2.14
CA PRO A 77 -3.60 9.48 -3.17
C PRO A 77 -4.23 10.82 -3.57
N ASN A 78 -4.61 10.95 -4.84
CA ASN A 78 -5.37 12.09 -5.33
C ASN A 78 -6.83 12.01 -4.84
N PRO A 79 -7.29 12.98 -4.02
CA PRO A 79 -8.66 12.99 -3.52
C PRO A 79 -9.73 13.08 -4.60
N ASP A 80 -9.43 13.74 -5.72
CA ASP A 80 -10.40 13.95 -6.80
C ASP A 80 -10.77 12.66 -7.56
N LEU A 81 -9.96 11.62 -7.41
CA LEU A 81 -10.18 10.30 -8.01
C LEU A 81 -10.84 9.32 -7.02
N ILE A 82 -11.10 9.74 -5.78
CA ILE A 82 -11.77 8.94 -4.77
C ILE A 82 -13.27 9.25 -4.84
N PRO A 83 -14.14 8.25 -5.08
CA PRO A 83 -15.58 8.44 -5.01
C PRO A 83 -16.00 9.01 -3.65
N GLU A 84 -16.93 9.98 -3.67
CA GLU A 84 -17.35 10.68 -2.45
C GLU A 84 -17.93 9.72 -1.39
N SER A 85 -18.57 8.63 -1.83
CA SER A 85 -19.11 7.56 -0.98
C SER A 85 -18.03 6.74 -0.26
N ASP A 86 -16.83 6.66 -0.83
CA ASP A 86 -15.71 5.84 -0.33
C ASP A 86 -14.62 6.68 0.36
N ALA A 87 -14.77 8.02 0.35
CA ALA A 87 -13.81 8.94 0.95
C ALA A 87 -13.69 8.79 2.47
N VAL A 88 -14.81 8.49 3.13
CA VAL A 88 -14.91 8.33 4.60
C VAL A 88 -15.17 6.86 4.93
N GLY A 89 -14.43 6.34 5.91
CA GLY A 89 -14.53 4.96 6.37
C GLY A 89 -13.29 4.13 6.05
N LEU A 90 -13.48 2.82 5.93
CA LEU A 90 -12.40 1.86 5.74
C LEU A 90 -12.04 1.71 4.26
N THR A 91 -10.75 1.76 4.00
CA THR A 91 -10.15 1.40 2.72
C THR A 91 -8.84 0.63 2.93
N VAL A 92 -8.13 0.30 1.86
CA VAL A 92 -6.93 -0.53 1.87
C VAL A 92 -5.80 0.11 1.07
N ILE A 93 -4.58 0.03 1.60
CA ILE A 93 -3.35 0.20 0.82
C ILE A 93 -2.77 -1.18 0.55
N LEU A 94 -2.42 -1.45 -0.71
CA LEU A 94 -1.77 -2.68 -1.14
C LEU A 94 -0.32 -2.40 -1.51
N ILE A 95 0.59 -3.24 -1.03
CA ILE A 95 1.98 -3.27 -1.47
C ILE A 95 2.20 -4.59 -2.18
N THR A 96 2.52 -4.53 -3.47
CA THR A 96 2.69 -5.70 -4.32
C THR A 96 4.11 -5.83 -4.81
N CYS A 97 4.56 -7.08 -4.98
CA CYS A 97 5.83 -7.38 -5.65
C CYS A 97 5.58 -8.35 -6.80
N THR A 98 6.11 -7.99 -7.96
CA THR A 98 6.01 -8.75 -9.20
C THR A 98 7.41 -9.14 -9.67
N TYR A 99 7.59 -10.38 -10.11
CA TYR A 99 8.80 -10.85 -10.78
C TYR A 99 8.40 -11.46 -12.12
N LEU A 100 9.07 -11.04 -13.20
CA LEU A 100 8.75 -11.48 -14.58
C LEU A 100 7.26 -11.36 -14.95
N GLY A 101 6.60 -10.31 -14.47
CA GLY A 101 5.19 -10.05 -14.73
C GLY A 101 4.20 -10.84 -13.85
N GLN A 102 4.69 -11.71 -12.96
CA GLN A 102 3.85 -12.46 -12.02
C GLN A 102 3.94 -11.87 -10.62
N GLU A 103 2.80 -11.50 -10.05
CA GLU A 103 2.70 -11.02 -8.68
C GLU A 103 2.83 -12.19 -7.69
N PHE A 104 3.72 -12.07 -6.72
CA PHE A 104 3.99 -13.13 -5.74
C PHE A 104 4.03 -12.64 -4.28
N ILE A 105 4.00 -11.32 -4.06
CA ILE A 105 3.76 -10.71 -2.74
C ILE A 105 2.62 -9.72 -2.90
N ARG A 106 1.66 -9.78 -1.98
CA ARG A 106 0.59 -8.80 -1.80
C ARG A 106 0.36 -8.60 -0.30
N ILE A 107 0.63 -7.38 0.19
CA ILE A 107 0.51 -7.02 1.60
C ILE A 107 -0.53 -5.91 1.70
N GLY A 108 -1.56 -6.10 2.52
CA GLY A 108 -2.63 -5.13 2.75
C GLY A 108 -2.47 -4.38 4.07
N TYR A 109 -2.76 -3.09 4.04
CA TYR A 109 -2.94 -2.24 5.21
C TYR A 109 -4.36 -1.70 5.21
N CYS A 110 -5.09 -1.91 6.30
CA CYS A 110 -6.37 -1.23 6.51
C CYS A 110 -6.09 0.24 6.80
N VAL A 111 -6.86 1.10 6.16
CA VAL A 111 -6.81 2.54 6.30
C VAL A 111 -8.19 2.99 6.72
N ASN A 112 -8.32 3.59 7.90
CA ASN A 112 -9.56 4.23 8.33
C ASN A 112 -9.44 5.74 8.12
N ASN A 113 -10.28 6.31 7.25
CA ASN A 113 -10.40 7.75 7.07
C ASN A 113 -11.61 8.25 7.85
N GLU A 114 -11.41 9.11 8.84
CA GLU A 114 -12.50 9.60 9.70
C GLU A 114 -12.31 11.07 10.06
N TYR A 115 -13.40 11.81 10.18
CA TYR A 115 -13.36 13.16 10.74
C TYR A 115 -13.01 13.07 12.22
N MET A 116 -12.19 13.99 12.72
CA MET A 116 -11.92 14.08 14.16
C MET A 116 -12.93 14.95 14.91
N ASP A 117 -13.50 15.91 14.21
CA ASP A 117 -14.53 16.80 14.74
C ASP A 117 -15.85 16.04 14.95
N PRO A 118 -16.40 16.00 16.18
CA PRO A 118 -17.69 15.37 16.46
C PRO A 118 -18.83 15.92 15.59
N GLU A 119 -18.84 17.22 15.28
CA GLU A 119 -19.90 17.82 14.46
C GLU A 119 -19.87 17.29 13.03
N LEU A 120 -18.68 17.15 12.45
CA LEU A 120 -18.48 16.59 11.11
C LEU A 120 -18.71 15.07 11.07
N ARG A 121 -18.59 14.37 12.19
CA ARG A 121 -18.96 12.94 12.30
C ARG A 121 -20.47 12.76 12.32
N GLU A 122 -21.17 13.57 13.11
CA GLU A 122 -22.63 13.47 13.24
C GLU A 122 -23.34 14.03 12.00
N ASN A 123 -22.78 15.07 11.39
CA ASN A 123 -23.32 15.73 10.21
C ASN A 123 -22.23 15.86 9.13
N PRO A 124 -21.84 14.75 8.47
CA PRO A 124 -20.83 14.79 7.43
C PRO A 124 -21.28 15.67 6.27
N PRO A 125 -20.38 16.48 5.70
CA PRO A 125 -20.72 17.31 4.56
C PRO A 125 -21.06 16.43 3.35
N LEU A 126 -21.95 16.92 2.48
CA LEU A 126 -22.34 16.24 1.23
C LEU A 126 -21.12 15.93 0.35
N LYS A 127 -20.18 16.88 0.27
CA LYS A 127 -18.88 16.68 -0.36
C LYS A 127 -17.82 16.46 0.73
N PRO A 128 -17.13 15.32 0.74
CA PRO A 128 -16.09 15.05 1.73
C PRO A 128 -14.98 16.11 1.72
N ASP A 129 -14.60 16.56 2.91
CA ASP A 129 -13.47 17.48 3.09
C ASP A 129 -12.23 16.71 3.55
N PHE A 130 -11.38 16.35 2.59
CA PHE A 130 -10.15 15.59 2.84
C PHE A 130 -9.15 16.33 3.73
N SER A 131 -9.25 17.66 3.87
CA SER A 131 -8.38 18.43 4.76
C SER A 131 -8.70 18.20 6.24
N HIS A 132 -9.92 17.80 6.56
CA HIS A 132 -10.40 17.53 7.91
C HIS A 132 -10.47 16.03 8.24
N LEU A 133 -10.20 15.15 7.26
CA LEU A 133 -10.08 13.73 7.49
C LEU A 133 -8.75 13.42 8.18
N GLN A 134 -8.78 12.50 9.14
CA GLN A 134 -7.58 11.88 9.67
C GLN A 134 -7.50 10.44 9.16
N ARG A 135 -6.31 10.04 8.75
CA ARG A 135 -6.01 8.71 8.24
C ARG A 135 -5.32 7.87 9.31
N ASN A 136 -5.95 6.77 9.70
CA ASN A 136 -5.39 5.80 10.64
C ASN A 136 -5.05 4.51 9.90
N ILE A 137 -3.77 4.13 9.87
CA ILE A 137 -3.27 2.99 9.09
C ILE A 137 -2.86 1.85 10.01
N GLN A 138 -3.36 0.65 9.72
CA GLN A 138 -3.11 -0.55 10.50
C GLN A 138 -2.74 -1.71 9.57
N PRO A 139 -1.74 -2.54 9.92
CA PRO A 139 -1.44 -3.74 9.14
C PRO A 139 -2.63 -4.70 9.18
N GLN A 140 -2.99 -5.33 8.06
CA GLN A 140 -3.96 -6.43 8.10
C GLN A 140 -3.36 -7.61 8.86
N SER A 141 -4.18 -8.24 9.71
CA SER A 141 -3.79 -9.35 10.58
C SER A 141 -3.35 -10.62 9.83
N HIS A 142 -3.54 -10.68 8.51
CA HIS A 142 -3.11 -11.80 7.68
C HIS A 142 -2.46 -11.31 6.37
N PRO A 143 -1.13 -11.33 6.24
CA PRO A 143 -0.52 -11.21 4.91
C PRO A 143 -0.99 -12.41 4.10
N PHE A 144 -1.70 -12.21 3.00
CA PHE A 144 -2.05 -13.29 2.07
C PHE A 144 -0.76 -13.79 1.40
N PRO A 145 -0.19 -14.94 1.81
CA PRO A 145 0.97 -15.46 1.13
C PRO A 145 0.41 -16.21 -0.09
N HIS A 146 0.31 -15.53 -1.23
CA HIS A 146 0.33 -16.25 -2.50
C HIS A 146 1.75 -16.79 -2.68
N GLN A 147 1.99 -17.96 -2.09
CA GLN A 147 3.27 -18.63 -2.10
C GLN A 147 3.50 -19.19 -3.51
N LEU A 148 3.97 -18.36 -4.45
CA LEU A 148 4.45 -18.85 -5.73
C LEU A 148 5.85 -19.46 -5.51
N GLY A 149 5.86 -20.79 -5.35
CA GLY A 149 7.07 -21.58 -5.55
C GLY A 149 7.41 -21.56 -7.03
N TRP A 150 8.45 -20.83 -7.39
CA TRP A 150 9.09 -21.01 -8.69
C TRP A 150 9.85 -22.33 -8.63
N SER A 151 9.47 -23.27 -9.50
CA SER A 151 10.21 -24.49 -9.83
C SER A 151 11.14 -24.24 -10.99
#